data_AF-M1BB24-F1
#
_entry.id   AF-M1BB24-F1
#
_cell.length_a   1.000
_cell.length_b   1.000
_cell.length_c   1.000
_cell.angle_alpha   90.00
_cell.angle_beta   90.00
_cell.angle_gamma   90.00
#
_symmetry.space_group_name_H-M   'P 1'
#
loop_
_entity.id
_entity.type
_entity.pdbx_description
1 polymer ?
#
loop_
_entity_poly.entity_id
_entity_poly.type
_entity_poly.pdbx_seq_one_letter_code
_entity_poly.pdbx_strand_id
1 'polypeptide(L)'
;MQVSVSKARAIIVLASDENADQSDARALRVVLSLTGVREGLRGHVVVEMSDLDNEPLVKLVGGELIETVVAHDVIGRLMIQCALQPGLAQVSYT
;
A
#
# COMPACT_ATOMS: atom_id res chain seq x y z
N MET A 1 -2.97 -22.52 -1.77
CA MET A 1 -2.96 -22.40 -0.30
C MET A 1 -3.92 -21.28 0.08
N GLN A 2 -4.82 -21.50 1.04
CA GLN A 2 -5.80 -20.49 1.47
C GLN A 2 -5.37 -19.88 2.80
N VAL A 3 -5.63 -18.59 3.01
CA VAL A 3 -5.23 -17.83 4.21
C VAL A 3 -6.46 -17.28 4.94
N SER A 4 -6.38 -17.12 6.25
CA SER A 4 -7.48 -16.60 7.08
C SER A 4 -7.49 -15.06 7.13
N VAL A 5 -8.06 -14.45 6.10
CA VAL A 5 -8.07 -12.99 5.93
C VAL A 5 -8.82 -12.23 7.04
N SER A 6 -9.94 -12.78 7.54
CA SER A 6 -10.75 -12.17 8.60
C SER A 6 -10.08 -12.17 9.99
N LYS A 7 -9.01 -12.95 10.17
CA LYS A 7 -8.25 -13.02 11.43
C LYS A 7 -6.94 -12.22 11.40
N ALA A 8 -6.53 -11.72 10.24
CA ALA A 8 -5.28 -10.99 10.10
C ALA A 8 -5.35 -9.63 10.82
N ARG A 9 -4.28 -9.26 11.53
CA ARG A 9 -4.14 -7.94 12.17
C ARG A 9 -3.76 -6.85 11.16
N ALA A 10 -3.10 -7.24 10.07
CA ALA A 10 -2.76 -6.38 8.96
C ALA A 10 -2.69 -7.23 7.69
N ILE A 11 -3.09 -6.65 6.56
CA ILE A 11 -2.97 -7.24 5.23
C ILE A 11 -2.17 -6.27 4.38
N ILE A 12 -1.10 -6.75 3.76
CA ILE A 12 -0.24 -5.92 2.92
C ILE A 12 -0.40 -6.41 1.48
N VAL A 13 -0.81 -5.50 0.60
CA VAL A 13 -0.91 -5.73 -0.85
C VAL A 13 0.32 -5.08 -1.46
N LEU A 14 1.22 -5.92 -1.98
CA LEU A 14 2.44 -5.48 -2.64
C LEU A 14 2.18 -5.24 -4.13
N ALA A 15 2.88 -4.26 -4.69
CA ALA A 15 2.91 -4.02 -6.12
C ALA A 15 3.50 -5.24 -6.84
N SER A 16 3.02 -5.53 -8.04
CA SER A 16 3.68 -6.49 -8.91
C SER A 16 4.83 -5.82 -9.67
N ASP A 17 5.81 -6.61 -10.11
CA ASP A 17 6.91 -6.16 -10.99
C ASP A 17 6.43 -5.82 -12.42
N GLU A 18 5.11 -5.74 -12.64
CA GLU A 18 4.51 -5.36 -13.92
C GLU A 18 4.57 -3.83 -14.10
N ASN A 19 4.03 -3.32 -15.22
CA ASN A 19 3.92 -1.88 -15.36
C ASN A 19 2.97 -1.29 -14.29
N ALA A 20 3.14 0.01 -14.00
CA ALA A 20 2.41 0.67 -12.92
C ALA A 20 0.88 0.54 -13.07
N ASP A 21 0.35 0.73 -14.28
CA ASP A 21 -1.09 0.60 -14.55
C ASP A 21 -1.64 -0.80 -14.24
N GLN A 22 -0.93 -1.87 -14.65
CA GLN A 22 -1.37 -3.24 -14.41
C GLN A 22 -1.25 -3.61 -12.93
N SER A 23 -0.17 -3.17 -12.28
CA SER A 23 0.07 -3.35 -10.85
C SER A 23 -1.04 -2.69 -10.02
N ASP A 24 -1.36 -1.43 -10.31
CA ASP A 24 -2.39 -0.67 -9.60
C ASP A 24 -3.80 -1.18 -9.89
N ALA A 25 -4.09 -1.60 -11.13
CA ALA A 25 -5.36 -2.23 -11.47
C ALA A 25 -5.55 -3.57 -10.71
N ARG A 26 -4.47 -4.30 -10.49
CA ARG A 26 -4.48 -5.52 -9.67
C ARG A 26 -4.67 -5.19 -8.19
N ALA A 27 -3.98 -4.18 -7.68
CA ALA A 27 -4.16 -3.69 -6.31
C ALA A 27 -5.63 -3.31 -6.05
N LEU A 28 -6.24 -2.54 -6.95
CA LEU A 28 -7.66 -2.16 -6.88
C LEU A 28 -8.60 -3.37 -6.80
N ARG A 29 -8.35 -4.42 -7.61
CA ARG A 29 -9.14 -5.66 -7.57
C ARG A 29 -8.98 -6.40 -6.25
N VAL A 30 -7.78 -6.41 -5.67
CA VAL A 30 -7.54 -7.00 -4.35
C VAL A 30 -8.32 -6.22 -3.29
N VAL A 31 -8.27 -4.89 -3.32
CA VAL A 31 -9.04 -4.02 -2.41
C VAL A 31 -10.53 -4.29 -2.49
N LEU A 32 -11.11 -4.34 -3.70
CA LEU A 32 -12.52 -4.70 -3.91
C LEU A 32 -12.88 -6.08 -3.35
N SER A 33 -11.97 -7.04 -3.50
CA SER A 33 -12.17 -8.40 -2.99
C SER A 33 -12.16 -8.43 -1.46
N LEU A 34 -11.29 -7.62 -0.84
CA LEU A 34 -11.15 -7.49 0.60
C LEU A 34 -12.34 -6.74 1.24
N THR A 35 -12.84 -5.69 0.60
CA THR A 35 -14.05 -4.97 1.06
C THR A 35 -15.32 -5.82 0.93
N GLY A 36 -15.34 -6.78 0.00
CA GLY A 36 -16.42 -7.76 -0.16
C GLY A 36 -16.47 -8.90 0.87
N VAL A 37 -15.51 -8.99 1.80
CA VAL A 37 -15.47 -10.06 2.83
C VAL A 37 -16.61 -9.87 3.84
N ARG A 38 -17.61 -10.77 3.81
CA ARG A 38 -18.83 -10.69 4.65
C ARG A 38 -18.58 -10.66 6.15
N GLU A 39 -17.55 -11.35 6.62
CA GLU A 39 -17.16 -11.39 8.04
C GLU A 39 -16.47 -10.08 8.50
N GLY A 40 -16.18 -9.18 7.56
CA GLY A 40 -15.37 -8.00 7.78
C GLY A 40 -13.89 -8.34 7.97
N LEU A 41 -13.08 -7.28 8.03
CA LEU A 41 -11.66 -7.35 8.34
C LEU A 41 -11.44 -6.82 9.75
N ARG A 42 -10.64 -7.52 10.56
CA ARG A 42 -10.29 -7.08 11.92
C ARG A 42 -9.13 -6.07 11.95
N GLY A 43 -8.34 -6.03 10.89
CA GLY A 43 -7.14 -5.23 10.78
C GLY A 43 -7.22 -4.19 9.67
N HIS A 44 -6.11 -3.47 9.49
CA HIS A 44 -5.95 -2.51 8.41
C HIS A 44 -5.35 -3.18 7.18
N VAL A 45 -5.68 -2.64 6.01
CA VAL A 45 -5.10 -3.06 4.73
C VAL A 45 -4.17 -1.97 4.25
N VAL A 46 -2.90 -2.31 4.04
CA VAL A 46 -1.90 -1.41 3.46
C VAL A 46 -1.69 -1.82 2.01
N VAL A 47 -1.80 -0.87 1.10
CA VAL A 47 -1.68 -1.09 -0.34
C VAL A 47 -0.50 -0.31 -0.86
N GLU A 48 0.49 -1.02 -1.40
CA GLU A 48 1.56 -0.42 -2.18
C GLU A 48 1.01 0.02 -3.54
N MET A 49 1.23 1.29 -3.87
CA MET A 49 0.82 1.92 -5.11
C MET A 49 2.06 2.26 -5.94
N SER A 50 1.97 1.99 -7.24
CA SER A 50 3.05 2.26 -8.19
C SER A 50 2.95 3.67 -8.76
N ASP A 51 1.73 4.13 -9.06
CA ASP A 51 1.42 5.47 -9.56
C ASP A 51 0.58 6.27 -8.54
N LEU A 52 0.96 7.52 -8.30
CA LEU A 52 0.24 8.45 -7.42
C LEU A 52 -1.14 8.79 -7.97
N ASP A 53 -1.29 8.86 -9.30
CA ASP A 53 -2.55 9.27 -9.94
C ASP A 53 -3.69 8.27 -9.68
N ASN A 54 -3.36 7.01 -9.40
CA ASN A 54 -4.31 5.94 -9.12
C ASN A 54 -4.70 5.85 -7.63
N GLU A 55 -3.96 6.51 -6.74
CA GLU A 55 -4.18 6.47 -5.29
C GLU A 55 -5.61 6.92 -4.88
N PRO A 56 -6.17 8.03 -5.40
CA PRO A 56 -7.50 8.49 -4.99
C PRO A 56 -8.61 7.49 -5.30
N LEU A 57 -8.48 6.75 -6.41
CA LEU A 57 -9.44 5.72 -6.80
C LEU A 57 -9.42 4.55 -5.81
N VAL A 58 -8.23 4.11 -5.40
CA VAL A 58 -8.06 3.01 -4.45
C VAL A 58 -8.61 3.40 -3.07
N LYS A 59 -8.34 4.63 -2.60
CA LYS A 59 -8.90 5.16 -1.36
C LYS A 59 -10.42 5.25 -1.40
N LEU A 60 -10.99 5.76 -2.50
CA LEU A 60 -12.44 5.88 -2.67
C LEU A 60 -13.14 4.52 -2.54
N VAL A 61 -12.55 3.48 -3.14
CA VAL A 61 -13.12 2.13 -3.15
C VAL A 61 -12.86 1.39 -1.83
N GLY A 62 -11.72 1.65 -1.20
CA GLY A 62 -11.29 0.99 0.03
C GLY A 62 -11.93 1.53 1.31
N GLY A 63 -12.33 2.81 1.32
CA GLY A 63 -12.84 3.48 2.51
C GLY A 63 -11.81 3.56 3.64
N GLU A 64 -12.29 3.62 4.88
CA GLU A 64 -11.48 3.87 6.09
C GLU A 64 -10.56 2.70 6.50
N LEU A 65 -10.69 1.52 5.89
CA LEU A 65 -9.88 0.34 6.24
C LEU A 65 -8.58 0.25 5.44
N ILE A 66 -8.43 1.10 4.41
CA ILE A 66 -7.38 1.04 3.42
C ILE A 66 -6.45 2.22 3.59
N GLU A 67 -5.18 1.91 3.80
CA GLU A 67 -4.06 2.85 3.80
C GLU A 67 -3.24 2.61 2.53
N THR A 68 -2.92 3.67 1.80
CA THR A 68 -2.12 3.59 0.57
C THR A 68 -0.71 4.11 0.81
N VAL A 69 0.29 3.43 0.26
CA VAL A 69 1.70 3.82 0.30
C VAL A 69 2.21 3.87 -1.13
N VAL A 70 2.57 5.06 -1.61
CA VAL A 70 3.17 5.23 -2.93
C VAL A 70 4.68 5.10 -2.78
N ALA A 71 5.23 3.93 -3.10
CA ALA A 71 6.62 3.58 -2.80
C ALA A 71 7.63 4.55 -3.43
N HIS A 72 7.38 4.98 -4.67
CA HIS A 72 8.24 5.93 -5.38
C HIS A 72 8.29 7.32 -4.73
N ASP A 73 7.18 7.82 -4.17
CA ASP A 73 7.15 9.11 -3.47
C ASP A 73 7.85 9.02 -2.10
N VAL A 74 7.63 7.93 -1.37
CA VAL A 74 8.28 7.73 -0.05
C VAL A 74 9.79 7.64 -0.19
N ILE A 75 10.29 6.87 -1.15
CA ILE A 75 11.74 6.77 -1.41
C ILE A 75 12.30 8.13 -1.84
N GLY A 76 11.61 8.85 -2.73
CA GLY A 76 12.02 10.18 -3.17
C GLY A 76 12.15 11.18 -2.02
N ARG A 77 11.17 11.22 -1.11
CA ARG A 77 11.19 12.10 0.07
C ARG A 77 12.32 11.74 1.04
N LEU A 78 12.55 10.45 1.28
CA LEU A 78 13.66 9.98 2.12
C LEU A 78 15.02 10.35 1.52
N MET A 79 15.19 10.23 0.21
CA MET A 79 16.41 10.64 -0.49
C MET A 79 16.68 12.14 -0.32
N ILE A 80 15.67 12.98 -0.49
CA ILE A 80 15.79 14.44 -0.29
C ILE A 80 16.17 14.76 1.18
N GLN A 81 15.53 14.10 2.15
CA GLN A 81 15.84 14.30 3.57
C GLN A 81 17.28 13.88 3.91
N CYS A 82 17.76 12.76 3.37
CA CYS A 82 19.13 12.31 3.56
C CYS A 82 20.16 13.24 2.90
N ALA A 83 19.83 13.83 1.74
CA ALA A 83 20.68 14.80 1.07
C ALA A 83 20.80 16.12 1.84
N LEU A 84 19.72 16.56 2.50
CA LEU A 84 19.68 17.80 3.28
C LEU A 84 20.25 17.65 4.69
N GLN A 85 20.17 16.46 5.28
CA GLN A 85 20.72 16.14 6.59
C GLN A 85 21.42 14.77 6.56
N PRO A 86 22.74 14.72 6.32
CA PRO A 86 23.49 13.47 6.19
C PRO A 86 23.40 12.52 7.40
N GLY A 87 22.98 13.01 8.57
CA GLY A 87 22.78 12.20 9.79
C GLY A 87 21.44 11.44 9.86
N LEU A 88 20.46 11.71 8.99
CA LEU A 88 19.14 11.05 9.01
C LEU A 88 19.15 9.67 8.35
N ALA A 89 20.06 9.44 7.39
CA ALA A 89 20.25 8.13 6.77
C ALA A 89 20.64 7.05 7.80
N GLN A 90 21.25 7.41 8.93
CA GLN A 90 21.61 6.44 9.97
C GLN A 90 20.42 6.00 10.83
N VAL A 91 19.36 6.82 10.95
CA VAL A 91 18.19 6.54 11.80
C VAL A 91 17.10 5.76 11.04
N SER A 92 17.03 5.89 9.71
CA SER A 92 16.04 5.15 8.89
C SER A 92 16.38 3.66 8.67
N TYR A 93 17.60 3.23 8.99
CA TYR A 93 18.09 1.85 8.78
C TYR A 93 18.26 1.04 10.09
N THR A 94 17.94 1.61 11.25
CA THR A 94 17.94 0.93 12.58
C THR A 94 16.55 0.90 13.16
#